data_AF-A0A3P1WZH8-F1
#
_entry.id   AF-A0A3P1WZH8-F1
#
_cell.length_a   1.000
_cell.length_b   1.000
_cell.length_c   1.000
_cell.angle_alpha   90.00
_cell.angle_beta   90.00
_cell.angle_gamma   90.00
#
_symmetry.space_group_name_H-M   'P 1'
#
loop_
_entity.id
_entity.type
_entity.pdbx_description
1 polymer ?
#
loop_
_entity_poly.entity_id
_entity_poly.type
_entity_poly.pdbx_seq_one_letter_code
_entity_poly.pdbx_strand_id
1 'polypeptide(L)'
;TKTSHSKIYSTESGITGGGFFKTHPLHFTKEQLEWIENIQLPKRLFLISATEFDDRYLYLHDDWRYRFSGNNLAILFSTGKYFCDLSPVSLKLLKYLTIAYINENSASVADKFAQFVATTFKQIEVI
;
A
#
# COMPACT_ATOMS: atom_id res chain seq x y z
N THR A 1 4.24 -50.60 17.35
CA THR A 1 5.45 -49.99 16.78
C THR A 1 5.11 -48.54 16.44
N LYS A 2 5.68 -47.57 17.17
CA LYS A 2 5.42 -46.13 16.99
C LYS A 2 6.31 -45.62 15.85
N THR A 3 5.73 -45.15 14.76
CA THR A 3 6.48 -44.52 13.67
C THR A 3 6.47 -43.01 13.89
N SER A 4 7.62 -42.49 14.33
CA SER A 4 7.90 -41.07 14.46
C SER A 4 8.33 -40.53 13.10
N HIS A 5 7.68 -39.48 12.60
CA HIS A 5 8.09 -38.76 11.39
C HIS A 5 8.38 -37.30 11.74
N SER A 6 9.61 -37.02 12.19
CA SER A 6 10.16 -35.66 12.19
C SER A 6 10.55 -35.29 10.75
N LYS A 7 9.74 -34.45 10.09
CA LYS A 7 10.16 -33.75 8.87
C LYS A 7 10.89 -32.47 9.28
N ILE A 8 12.20 -32.48 9.14
CA ILE A 8 13.04 -31.28 9.18
C ILE A 8 13.00 -30.70 7.76
N TYR A 9 12.52 -29.46 7.62
CA TYR A 9 12.68 -28.69 6.39
C TYR A 9 13.91 -27.79 6.55
N SER A 10 14.97 -28.12 5.82
CA SER A 10 16.12 -27.24 5.60
C SER A 10 15.71 -26.05 4.75
N THR A 11 16.07 -24.84 5.17
CA THR A 11 16.07 -23.64 4.31
C THR A 11 17.49 -23.09 4.27
N GLU A 12 18.28 -23.61 3.34
CA GLU A 12 19.47 -22.91 2.84
C GLU A 12 19.26 -22.59 1.36
N SER A 13 19.20 -21.29 1.08
CA SER A 13 19.60 -20.68 -0.19
C SER A 13 19.92 -19.22 0.18
N GLY A 14 21.13 -18.71 0.06
CA GLY A 14 22.12 -18.91 -0.99
C GLY A 14 22.36 -17.53 -1.61
N ILE A 15 23.30 -16.78 -1.03
CA ILE A 15 23.65 -15.42 -1.44
C ILE A 15 24.44 -15.48 -2.75
N THR A 16 23.90 -14.95 -3.85
CA THR A 16 24.71 -14.47 -4.99
C THR A 16 24.02 -13.32 -5.76
N GLY A 17 24.53 -12.10 -5.54
CA GLY A 17 24.89 -11.12 -6.58
C GLY A 17 23.81 -10.47 -7.48
N GLY A 18 23.58 -9.17 -7.27
CA GLY A 18 22.98 -8.26 -8.26
C GLY A 18 22.10 -7.19 -7.61
N GLY A 19 22.42 -5.91 -7.78
CA GLY A 19 21.85 -4.79 -6.99
C GLY A 19 20.35 -4.55 -7.15
N PHE A 20 19.81 -3.80 -6.18
CA PHE A 20 18.41 -3.36 -6.01
C PHE A 20 17.41 -4.37 -5.44
N PHE A 21 17.73 -4.98 -4.31
CA PHE A 21 16.68 -5.43 -3.39
C PHE A 21 16.63 -4.47 -2.20
N LYS A 22 15.77 -3.45 -2.30
CA LYS A 22 15.07 -3.02 -1.08
C LYS A 22 14.37 -4.28 -0.60
N THR A 23 14.91 -4.86 0.48
CA THR A 23 14.41 -6.04 1.22
C THR A 23 12.97 -6.39 0.87
N HIS A 24 12.75 -7.54 0.24
CA HIS A 24 11.40 -8.08 0.09
C HIS A 24 10.74 -8.04 1.48
N PRO A 25 9.52 -7.47 1.60
CA PRO A 25 8.85 -7.47 2.90
C PRO A 25 8.70 -8.92 3.34
N LEU A 26 9.32 -9.28 4.46
CA LEU A 26 9.42 -10.66 4.95
C LEU A 26 8.03 -11.29 5.22
N HIS A 27 6.97 -10.48 5.19
CA HIS A 27 5.61 -10.85 5.57
C HIS A 27 4.71 -11.26 4.40
N PHE A 28 5.14 -11.11 3.15
CA PHE A 28 4.35 -11.55 2.00
C PHE A 28 4.87 -12.88 1.46
N THR A 29 3.96 -13.82 1.20
CA THR A 29 4.29 -15.01 0.42
C THR A 29 4.62 -14.62 -1.02
N LYS A 30 5.31 -15.50 -1.74
CA LYS A 30 5.61 -15.29 -3.16
C LYS A 30 4.35 -15.00 -3.99
N GLU A 31 3.27 -15.75 -3.75
CA GLU A 31 1.98 -15.55 -4.43
C GLU A 31 1.38 -14.17 -4.13
N GLN A 32 1.46 -13.70 -2.88
CA GLN A 32 0.99 -12.36 -2.51
C GLN A 32 1.83 -11.26 -3.15
N LEU A 33 3.15 -11.42 -3.21
CA LEU A 33 4.03 -10.48 -3.90
C LEU A 33 3.67 -10.38 -5.39
N GLU A 34 3.55 -11.53 -6.06
CA GLU A 34 3.16 -11.59 -7.47
C GLU A 34 1.78 -10.95 -7.69
N TRP A 35 0.82 -11.19 -6.80
CA TRP A 35 -0.50 -10.55 -6.88
C TRP A 35 -0.40 -9.02 -6.75
N ILE A 36 0.33 -8.51 -5.75
CA ILE A 36 0.50 -7.06 -5.52
C ILE A 36 1.22 -6.41 -6.71
N GLU A 37 2.27 -7.04 -7.23
CA GLU A 37 3.03 -6.56 -8.39
C GLU A 37 2.16 -6.47 -9.64
N ASN A 38 1.17 -7.35 -9.79
CA ASN A 38 0.25 -7.33 -10.93
C ASN A 38 -0.94 -6.37 -10.79
N ILE A 39 -1.19 -5.79 -9.60
CA ILE A 39 -2.24 -4.79 -9.43
C ILE A 39 -2.06 -3.65 -10.43
N GLN A 40 -3.12 -3.34 -11.17
CA GLN A 40 -3.22 -2.17 -12.05
C GLN A 40 -3.97 -1.06 -11.32
N LEU A 41 -3.27 0.03 -11.01
CA LEU A 41 -3.90 1.21 -10.43
C LEU A 41 -4.53 2.06 -11.55
N PRO A 42 -5.76 2.58 -11.37
CA PRO A 42 -6.37 3.48 -12.34
C PRO A 42 -5.56 4.80 -12.42
N LYS A 43 -5.73 5.55 -13.50
CA LYS A 43 -5.08 6.88 -13.65
C LYS A 43 -5.80 7.97 -12.84
N ARG A 44 -7.10 7.80 -12.61
CA ARG A 44 -7.94 8.72 -11.86
C ARG A 44 -9.12 8.01 -11.22
N LEU A 45 -9.68 8.60 -10.18
CA LEU A 45 -10.93 8.20 -9.55
C LEU A 45 -11.97 9.29 -9.75
N PHE A 46 -13.24 8.90 -9.85
CA PHE A 46 -14.35 9.83 -9.70
C PHE A 46 -14.62 10.03 -8.21
N LEU A 47 -14.69 11.29 -7.77
CA LEU A 47 -15.00 11.61 -6.38
C LEU A 47 -16.49 11.92 -6.25
N ILE A 48 -17.16 11.27 -5.31
CA ILE A 48 -18.53 11.64 -4.92
C ILE A 48 -18.42 12.97 -4.17
N SER A 49 -18.71 14.06 -4.87
CA SER A 49 -18.60 15.43 -4.39
C SER A 49 -19.54 15.71 -3.21
N ALA A 50 -19.05 16.44 -2.20
CA ALA A 50 -19.89 17.00 -1.14
C ALA A 50 -20.41 18.40 -1.51
N THR A 51 -19.63 19.16 -2.29
CA THR A 51 -19.97 20.53 -2.73
C THR A 51 -19.56 20.79 -4.17
N GLU A 52 -20.07 21.88 -4.77
CA GLU A 52 -19.71 22.36 -6.11
C GLU A 52 -18.25 22.83 -6.26
N PHE A 53 -17.58 23.09 -5.13
CA PHE A 53 -16.18 23.50 -5.09
C PHE A 53 -15.21 22.32 -5.02
N ASP A 54 -15.73 21.08 -4.97
CA ASP A 54 -14.93 19.87 -4.86
C ASP A 54 -14.42 19.43 -6.23
N ASP A 55 -13.27 18.76 -6.21
CA ASP A 55 -12.77 18.14 -7.43
C ASP A 55 -13.65 16.95 -7.80
N ARG A 56 -14.05 16.89 -9.08
CA ARG A 56 -14.79 15.74 -9.62
C ARG A 56 -13.90 14.51 -9.79
N TYR A 57 -12.60 14.73 -9.95
CA TYR A 57 -11.64 13.66 -10.21
C TYR A 57 -10.41 13.82 -9.33
N LEU A 58 -9.97 12.71 -8.74
CA LEU A 58 -8.65 12.59 -8.15
C LEU A 58 -7.71 11.94 -9.16
N TYR A 59 -6.62 12.61 -9.52
CA TYR A 59 -5.59 12.06 -10.40
C TYR A 59 -4.52 11.31 -9.60
N LEU A 60 -4.26 10.05 -9.96
CA LEU A 60 -3.40 9.13 -9.20
C LEU A 60 -1.96 9.18 -9.71
N HIS A 61 -1.26 10.26 -9.38
CA HIS A 61 0.18 10.40 -9.61
C HIS A 61 0.99 9.85 -8.42
N ASP A 62 2.20 10.36 -8.22
CA ASP A 62 3.06 10.01 -7.08
C ASP A 62 2.38 10.40 -5.77
N ASP A 63 2.03 11.67 -5.63
CA ASP A 63 1.20 12.21 -4.55
C ASP A 63 -0.20 12.52 -5.05
N TRP A 64 -1.18 12.32 -4.18
CA TRP A 64 -2.59 12.53 -4.51
C TRP A 64 -3.04 13.84 -3.88
N ARG A 65 -3.57 14.74 -4.69
CA ARG A 65 -4.02 16.07 -4.26
C ARG A 65 -5.38 16.33 -4.84
N TYR A 66 -6.31 16.79 -4.01
CA TYR A 66 -7.69 17.02 -4.40
C TYR A 66 -8.38 17.99 -3.44
N ARG A 67 -9.43 18.64 -3.91
CA ARG A 67 -10.30 19.48 -3.10
C ARG A 67 -11.57 18.72 -2.69
N PHE A 68 -11.89 18.74 -1.40
CA PHE A 68 -13.09 18.10 -0.86
C PHE A 68 -13.70 18.91 0.28
N SER A 69 -15.02 19.11 0.25
CA SER A 69 -15.75 20.02 1.14
C SER A 69 -15.08 21.40 1.28
N GLY A 70 -14.58 21.93 0.16
CA GLY A 70 -13.86 23.21 0.11
C GLY A 70 -12.40 23.20 0.62
N ASN A 71 -11.92 22.10 1.21
CA ASN A 71 -10.55 21.97 1.75
C ASN A 71 -9.59 21.35 0.72
N ASN A 72 -8.33 21.80 0.72
CA ASN A 72 -7.26 21.15 -0.04
C ASN A 72 -6.71 19.97 0.75
N LEU A 73 -6.94 18.76 0.26
CA LEU A 73 -6.47 17.51 0.85
C LEU A 73 -5.31 16.94 0.04
N ALA A 74 -4.43 16.22 0.72
CA ALA A 74 -3.29 15.57 0.08
C ALA A 74 -2.89 14.27 0.78
N ILE A 75 -2.53 13.26 -0.02
CA ILE A 75 -1.87 12.03 0.42
C ILE A 75 -0.50 11.98 -0.24
N LEU A 76 0.53 12.28 0.56
CA LEU A 76 1.90 12.48 0.10
C LEU A 76 2.69 11.17 0.13
N PHE A 77 2.35 10.20 -0.72
CA PHE A 77 2.99 8.89 -0.72
C PHE A 77 4.51 8.95 -0.94
N SER A 78 5.00 9.96 -1.65
CA SER A 78 6.43 10.10 -1.98
C SER A 78 7.28 10.62 -0.81
N THR A 79 6.74 11.56 -0.03
CA THR A 79 7.52 12.38 0.92
C THR A 79 6.90 12.46 2.32
N GLY A 80 5.66 12.00 2.49
CA GLY A 80 4.97 12.03 3.76
C GLY A 80 5.62 11.09 4.78
N LYS A 81 5.81 11.57 6.01
CA LYS A 81 6.45 10.84 7.12
C LYS A 81 5.86 9.45 7.41
N TYR A 82 4.59 9.24 7.09
CA TYR A 82 3.92 7.95 7.27
C TYR A 82 4.27 6.94 6.17
N PHE A 83 4.69 7.40 5.00
CA PHE A 83 4.81 6.60 3.79
C PHE A 83 6.26 6.44 3.30
N CYS A 84 7.14 7.39 3.60
CA CYS A 84 8.49 7.47 3.01
C CYS A 84 9.36 6.23 3.23
N ASP A 85 9.14 5.51 4.34
CA ASP A 85 9.94 4.33 4.69
C ASP A 85 9.29 3.02 4.21
N LEU A 86 8.09 3.06 3.62
CA LEU A 86 7.44 1.86 3.13
C LEU A 86 8.17 1.29 1.90
N SER A 87 8.24 -0.03 1.82
CA SER A 87 8.70 -0.70 0.61
C SER A 87 7.81 -0.34 -0.61
N PRO A 88 8.33 -0.38 -1.85
CA PRO A 88 7.52 -0.13 -3.04
C PRO A 88 6.29 -1.05 -3.15
N VAL A 89 6.42 -2.31 -2.71
CA VAL A 89 5.33 -3.30 -2.70
C VAL A 89 4.26 -2.90 -1.68
N SER A 90 4.65 -2.59 -0.45
CA SER A 90 3.73 -2.12 0.60
C SER A 90 3.02 -0.84 0.18
N LEU A 91 3.74 0.09 -0.46
CA LEU A 91 3.17 1.34 -0.96
C LEU A 91 2.16 1.10 -2.09
N LYS A 92 2.42 0.14 -2.98
CA LYS A 92 1.48 -0.25 -4.05
C LYS A 92 0.20 -0.84 -3.49
N LEU A 93 0.32 -1.75 -2.51
CA LEU A 93 -0.83 -2.31 -1.81
C LEU A 93 -1.61 -1.22 -1.06
N LEU A 94 -0.92 -0.31 -0.37
CA LEU A 94 -1.56 0.81 0.33
C LEU A 94 -2.36 1.70 -0.63
N LYS A 95 -1.79 2.06 -1.79
CA LYS A 95 -2.49 2.83 -2.82
C LYS A 95 -3.74 2.08 -3.29
N TYR A 96 -3.63 0.77 -3.57
CA TYR A 96 -4.77 -0.06 -3.95
C TYR A 96 -5.89 -0.06 -2.89
N LEU A 97 -5.55 -0.27 -1.62
CA LEU A 97 -6.53 -0.26 -0.53
C LEU A 97 -7.19 1.13 -0.38
N THR A 98 -6.42 2.20 -0.58
CA THR A 98 -6.96 3.57 -0.50
C THR A 98 -7.92 3.86 -1.66
N ILE A 99 -7.64 3.34 -2.86
CA ILE A 99 -8.59 3.41 -3.99
C ILE A 99 -9.88 2.65 -3.66
N ALA A 100 -9.77 1.42 -3.15
CA ALA A 100 -10.94 0.64 -2.76
C ALA A 100 -11.78 1.38 -1.71
N TYR A 101 -11.11 1.96 -0.70
CA TYR A 101 -11.75 2.79 0.31
C TYR A 101 -12.52 3.97 -0.31
N ILE A 102 -11.89 4.75 -1.20
CA ILE A 102 -12.52 5.91 -1.86
C ILE A 102 -13.71 5.48 -2.76
N ASN A 103 -13.64 4.31 -3.39
CA ASN A 103 -14.75 3.84 -4.24
C ASN A 103 -16.00 3.50 -3.42
N GLU A 104 -15.82 3.07 -2.17
CA GLU A 104 -16.90 2.66 -1.27
C GLU A 104 -17.32 3.77 -0.29
N ASN A 105 -16.49 4.81 -0.12
CA ASN A 105 -16.64 5.82 0.93
C ASN A 105 -16.38 7.24 0.41
N SER A 106 -16.64 8.23 1.26
CA SER A 106 -16.22 9.62 0.99
C SER A 106 -14.69 9.75 1.03
N ALA A 107 -14.14 10.52 0.09
CA ALA A 107 -12.70 10.85 0.07
C ALA A 107 -12.28 11.84 1.17
N SER A 108 -13.20 12.34 1.99
CA SER A 108 -12.93 13.33 3.05
C SER A 108 -11.89 12.89 4.10
N VAL A 109 -11.76 11.58 4.33
CA VAL A 109 -10.84 11.01 5.33
C VAL A 109 -9.90 9.94 4.74
N ALA A 110 -9.75 9.92 3.42
CA ALA A 110 -8.89 8.95 2.74
C ALA A 110 -7.41 9.09 3.14
N ASP A 111 -6.97 10.30 3.47
CA ASP A 111 -5.63 10.56 4.01
C ASP A 111 -5.42 9.87 5.37
N LYS A 112 -6.40 9.97 6.27
CA LYS A 112 -6.37 9.31 7.59
C LYS A 112 -6.40 7.80 7.46
N PHE A 113 -7.24 7.28 6.56
CA PHE A 113 -7.26 5.85 6.25
C PHE A 113 -5.88 5.38 5.78
N ALA A 114 -5.28 6.07 4.81
CA ALA A 114 -3.97 5.70 4.29
C ALA A 114 -2.88 5.77 5.38
N GLN A 115 -2.89 6.79 6.23
CA GLN A 115 -1.95 6.92 7.35
C GLN A 115 -2.10 5.78 8.37
N PHE A 116 -3.34 5.39 8.69
CA PHE A 116 -3.62 4.29 9.60
C PHE A 116 -3.05 2.98 9.07
N VAL A 117 -3.37 2.62 7.82
CA VAL A 117 -2.87 1.39 7.19
C VAL A 117 -1.35 1.39 7.07
N ALA A 118 -0.75 2.53 6.68
CA ALA A 118 0.71 2.67 6.63
C ALA A 118 1.37 2.42 7.99
N THR A 119 0.76 2.93 9.07
CA THR A 119 1.25 2.72 10.43
C THR A 119 1.14 1.24 10.83
N THR A 120 0.05 0.57 10.47
CA THR A 120 -0.12 -0.86 10.70
C THR A 120 0.93 -1.68 9.95
N PHE A 121 1.24 -1.34 8.70
CA PHE A 121 2.31 -2.02 7.95
C PHE A 121 3.66 -1.90 8.67
N LYS A 122 4.03 -0.69 9.12
CA LYS A 122 5.27 -0.47 9.88
C LYS A 122 5.30 -1.24 11.20
N GLN A 123 4.16 -1.37 11.89
CA GLN A 123 4.08 -2.12 13.15
C GLN A 123 4.29 -3.62 12.94
N ILE A 124 3.78 -4.18 11.83
CA ILE A 124 3.97 -5.59 11.48
C ILE A 124 5.45 -5.86 11.14
N GLU A 125 6.15 -4.91 10.52
CA GLU A 125 7.58 -5.04 10.19
C GLU A 125 8.53 -5.09 11.40
N VAL A 126 8.05 -4.70 12.59
CA VAL A 126 8.85 -4.69 13.83
C VAL A 126 8.70 -6.00 14.63
N ILE A 127 7.74 -6.87 14.25
CA ILE A 127 7.44 -8.14 14.93
C ILE A 127 8.26 -9.28 14.31
#